data_AF-A0A2N1MHG1-F1
#
_entry.id   AF-A0A2N1MHG1-F1
#
_cell.length_a   1.000
_cell.length_b   1.000
_cell.length_c   1.000
_cell.angle_alpha   90.00
_cell.angle_beta   90.00
_cell.angle_gamma   90.00
#
_symmetry.space_group_name_H-M   'P 1'
#
loop_
_entity.id
_entity.type
_entity.pdbx_description
1 polymer ?
#
loop_
_entity_poly.entity_id
_entity_poly.type
_entity_poly.pdbx_seq_one_letter_code
_entity_poly.pdbx_strand_id
1 'polypeptide(L)'
;MKTDMPSEIGRPPRNIYKYHNGFKAVEWRNWIILFSLPLLLQYIDKRELKGWIDFVKAVKISLQLEIDYNQIDNLQNLLKNFYQDYERKYYKYDAKRLSACRISFHYLFHITDCIKYCGPCWIYWQFPMERLCGMLLPLIKNNIKPYDNLANNVLLLEKFFHLPYFNISETIFRKNIEKVWNSNLVFSIDDYEEELYWPSIQYNLINTESNHLFKYYNGKNIGHTSTF
;
A
#
# COMPACT_ATOMS: atom_id res chain seq x y z
N MET A 1 9.04 -18.18 -5.05
CA MET A 1 9.47 -16.91 -5.68
C MET A 1 8.77 -15.76 -4.99
N LYS A 2 9.50 -14.83 -4.37
CA LYS A 2 8.94 -13.51 -4.02
C LYS A 2 8.90 -12.73 -5.34
N THR A 3 7.70 -12.42 -5.81
CA THR A 3 7.53 -11.50 -6.94
C THR A 3 7.65 -10.10 -6.37
N ASP A 4 8.79 -9.45 -6.61
CA ASP A 4 8.95 -8.05 -6.23
C ASP A 4 8.03 -7.20 -7.08
N MET A 5 7.16 -6.49 -6.40
CA MET A 5 6.16 -5.61 -6.98
C MET A 5 6.78 -4.21 -7.07
N PRO A 6 6.50 -3.42 -8.14
CA PRO A 6 6.99 -2.06 -8.23
C PRO A 6 6.67 -1.26 -6.96
N SER A 7 7.63 -0.47 -6.48
CA SER A 7 7.54 0.31 -5.24
C SER A 7 6.30 1.21 -5.17
N GLU A 8 5.85 1.72 -6.32
CA GLU A 8 4.63 2.51 -6.49
C GLU A 8 3.35 1.75 -6.10
N ILE A 9 3.34 0.43 -6.33
CA ILE A 9 2.20 -0.43 -6.00
C ILE A 9 2.34 -1.02 -4.59
N GLY A 10 3.57 -1.06 -4.08
CA GLY A 10 3.91 -1.42 -2.72
C GLY A 10 4.23 -2.90 -2.57
N ARG A 11 3.78 -3.51 -1.48
CA ARG A 11 4.08 -4.91 -1.20
C ARG A 11 3.16 -5.85 -1.99
N PRO A 12 3.67 -6.99 -2.48
CA PRO A 12 2.84 -7.99 -3.13
C PRO A 12 1.70 -8.44 -2.20
N PRO A 13 0.49 -8.68 -2.74
CA PRO A 13 -0.66 -9.02 -1.93
C PRO A 13 -0.44 -10.34 -1.20
N ARG A 14 -0.70 -10.36 0.10
CA ARG A 14 -0.67 -11.59 0.90
C ARG A 14 -1.86 -12.47 0.52
N ASN A 15 -1.75 -13.77 0.79
CA ASN A 15 -2.87 -14.69 0.56
C ASN A 15 -4.07 -14.29 1.44
N ILE A 16 -5.13 -13.78 0.80
CA ILE A 16 -6.32 -13.27 1.48
C ILE A 16 -7.05 -14.37 2.27
N TYR A 17 -7.14 -15.59 1.73
CA TYR A 17 -7.82 -16.70 2.40
C TYR A 17 -7.18 -17.01 3.75
N LYS A 18 -5.84 -17.07 3.79
CA LYS A 18 -5.09 -17.39 5.02
C LYS A 18 -5.00 -16.23 6.01
N TYR A 19 -4.93 -14.99 5.53
CA TYR A 19 -4.50 -13.86 6.36
C TYR A 19 -5.48 -12.68 6.43
N HIS A 20 -6.72 -12.81 5.93
CA HIS A 20 -7.70 -11.70 5.89
C HIS A 20 -7.89 -10.96 7.24
N ASN A 21 -7.87 -11.67 8.37
CA ASN A 21 -8.01 -11.07 9.70
C ASN A 21 -6.84 -10.15 10.10
N GLY A 22 -5.66 -10.32 9.48
CA GLY A 22 -4.46 -9.52 9.73
C GLY A 22 -4.17 -8.50 8.63
N PHE A 23 -5.09 -8.28 7.68
CA PHE A 23 -4.92 -7.26 6.65
C PHE A 23 -5.10 -5.86 7.25
N LYS A 24 -4.14 -4.98 6.98
CA LYS A 24 -4.27 -3.55 7.27
C LYS A 24 -5.20 -2.88 6.25
N ALA A 25 -5.78 -1.75 6.62
CA ALA A 25 -6.67 -1.01 5.73
C ALA A 25 -6.02 -0.61 4.39
N VAL A 26 -4.71 -0.31 4.36
CA VAL A 26 -3.96 -0.07 3.11
C VAL A 26 -3.92 -1.30 2.21
N GLU A 27 -3.80 -2.50 2.78
CA GLU A 27 -3.79 -3.74 2.00
C GLU A 27 -5.17 -4.06 1.44
N TRP A 28 -6.23 -3.83 2.23
CA TRP A 28 -7.60 -3.92 1.73
C TRP A 28 -7.88 -2.93 0.60
N ARG A 29 -7.45 -1.68 0.75
CA ARG A 29 -7.53 -0.66 -0.32
C ARG A 29 -6.86 -1.14 -1.60
N ASN A 30 -5.60 -1.58 -1.51
CA ASN A 30 -4.84 -2.06 -2.67
C ASN A 30 -5.51 -3.30 -3.29
N TRP A 31 -6.00 -4.22 -2.47
CA TRP A 31 -6.74 -5.39 -2.95
C TRP A 31 -8.00 -5.01 -3.72
N ILE A 32 -8.83 -4.11 -3.18
CA ILE A 32 -10.05 -3.65 -3.86
C ILE A 32 -9.72 -2.98 -5.19
N ILE A 33 -8.74 -2.07 -5.22
CA ILE A 33 -8.50 -1.19 -6.37
C ILE A 33 -7.71 -1.88 -7.49
N LEU A 34 -6.73 -2.72 -7.13
CA LEU A 34 -5.74 -3.25 -8.06
C LEU A 34 -5.99 -4.71 -8.42
N PHE A 35 -6.37 -5.54 -7.44
CA PHE A 35 -6.40 -6.99 -7.62
C PHE A 35 -7.81 -7.56 -7.75
N SER A 36 -8.81 -6.97 -7.09
CA SER A 36 -10.12 -7.61 -6.95
C SER A 36 -10.80 -7.87 -8.30
N LEU A 37 -10.83 -6.88 -9.20
CA LEU A 37 -11.45 -7.05 -10.53
C LEU A 37 -10.76 -8.08 -11.42
N PRO A 38 -9.44 -7.98 -11.72
CA PRO A 38 -8.79 -8.94 -12.61
C PRO A 38 -8.79 -10.37 -12.05
N LEU A 39 -8.77 -10.54 -10.73
CA LEU A 39 -8.86 -11.85 -10.11
C LEU A 39 -10.28 -12.40 -10.14
N LEU A 40 -11.29 -11.62 -9.76
CA LEU A 40 -12.68 -12.11 -9.68
C LEU A 40 -13.30 -12.34 -11.06
N LEU A 41 -12.92 -11.58 -12.09
CA LEU A 41 -13.43 -11.77 -13.46
C LEU A 41 -13.12 -13.16 -14.05
N GLN A 42 -12.10 -13.86 -13.54
CA GLN A 42 -11.75 -15.22 -13.97
C GLN A 42 -12.67 -16.29 -13.37
N TYR A 43 -13.33 -15.99 -12.25
CA TYR A 43 -14.09 -16.97 -11.46
C TYR A 43 -15.58 -16.64 -11.34
N ILE A 44 -15.99 -15.40 -11.63
CA ILE A 44 -17.36 -14.91 -11.44
C ILE A 44 -17.87 -14.29 -12.74
N ASP A 45 -19.09 -14.64 -13.15
CA ASP A 45 -19.72 -14.05 -14.33
C ASP A 45 -19.88 -12.53 -14.17
N LYS A 46 -19.72 -11.79 -15.27
CA LYS A 46 -19.75 -10.31 -15.28
C LYS A 46 -21.04 -9.76 -14.70
N ARG A 47 -22.16 -10.45 -14.90
CA ARG A 47 -23.49 -10.07 -14.36
C ARG A 47 -23.52 -10.12 -12.83
N GLU A 48 -22.85 -11.11 -12.26
CA GLU A 48 -22.75 -11.25 -10.80
C GLU A 48 -21.78 -10.22 -10.23
N LEU A 49 -20.71 -9.89 -10.96
CA LEU A 49 -19.68 -8.93 -10.52
C LEU A 49 -20.10 -7.45 -10.66
N LYS A 50 -21.20 -7.13 -11.34
CA LYS A 50 -21.62 -5.74 -11.63
C LYS A 50 -21.60 -4.84 -10.38
N GLY A 51 -22.31 -5.22 -9.31
CA GLY A 51 -22.30 -4.45 -8.07
C GLY A 51 -20.89 -4.25 -7.50
N TRP A 52 -20.02 -5.28 -7.54
CA TRP A 52 -18.65 -5.15 -7.08
C TRP A 52 -17.82 -4.18 -7.95
N ILE A 53 -18.05 -4.15 -9.26
CA ILE A 53 -17.44 -3.16 -10.15
C ILE A 53 -17.85 -1.74 -9.74
N ASP A 54 -19.14 -1.53 -9.45
CA ASP A 54 -19.63 -0.23 -8.99
C ASP A 54 -19.00 0.18 -7.65
N PHE A 55 -18.83 -0.77 -6.73
CA PHE A 55 -18.11 -0.55 -5.48
C PHE A 55 -16.64 -0.17 -5.69
N VAL A 56 -15.91 -0.89 -6.56
CA VAL A 56 -14.51 -0.57 -6.86
C VAL A 56 -14.38 0.82 -7.47
N LYS A 57 -15.30 1.22 -8.36
CA LYS A 57 -15.36 2.58 -8.91
C LYS A 57 -15.63 3.62 -7.83
N ALA A 58 -16.59 3.35 -6.95
CA ALA A 58 -16.91 4.23 -5.83
C ALA A 58 -15.68 4.46 -4.94
N VAL A 59 -14.99 3.39 -4.53
CA VAL A 59 -13.76 3.48 -3.73
C VAL A 59 -12.67 4.29 -4.42
N LYS A 60 -12.49 4.12 -5.74
CA LYS A 60 -11.51 4.90 -6.51
C LYS A 60 -11.83 6.39 -6.50
N ILE A 61 -13.10 6.78 -6.68
CA ILE A 61 -13.54 8.18 -6.64
C ILE A 61 -13.34 8.76 -5.23
N SER A 62 -13.75 8.04 -4.18
CA SER A 62 -13.60 8.49 -2.79
C SER A 62 -12.16 8.76 -2.37
N LEU A 63 -11.18 8.13 -3.02
CA LEU A 63 -9.75 8.26 -2.71
C LEU A 63 -9.02 9.31 -3.56
N GLN A 64 -9.72 10.03 -4.43
CA GLN A 64 -9.12 11.11 -5.19
C GLN A 64 -8.74 12.27 -4.26
N LEU A 65 -7.66 12.98 -4.60
CA LEU A 65 -7.22 14.17 -3.85
C LEU A 65 -8.18 15.34 -4.06
N GLU A 66 -8.73 15.43 -5.26
CA GLU A 66 -9.71 16.44 -5.67
C GLU A 66 -10.93 15.70 -6.23
N ILE A 67 -12.13 16.19 -5.88
CA ILE A 67 -13.39 15.58 -6.28
C ILE A 67 -14.40 16.69 -6.62
N ASP A 68 -14.99 16.60 -7.82
CA ASP A 68 -16.03 17.52 -8.28
C ASP A 68 -17.43 17.08 -7.81
N TYR A 69 -18.37 18.03 -7.73
CA TYR A 69 -19.76 17.77 -7.37
C TYR A 69 -20.43 16.72 -8.25
N ASN A 70 -20.19 16.72 -9.56
CA ASN A 70 -20.73 15.69 -10.46
C ASN A 70 -20.19 14.29 -10.11
N GLN A 71 -18.93 14.21 -9.68
CA GLN A 71 -18.33 12.96 -9.26
C GLN A 71 -18.90 12.48 -7.91
N ILE A 72 -19.26 13.40 -7.01
CA ILE A 72 -19.94 13.08 -5.75
C ILE A 72 -21.34 12.49 -6.02
N ASP A 73 -22.10 13.07 -6.94
CA ASP A 73 -23.42 12.54 -7.30
C ASP A 73 -23.31 11.17 -8.00
N ASN A 74 -22.30 11.00 -8.87
CA ASN A 74 -21.97 9.69 -9.44
C ASN A 74 -21.58 8.67 -8.36
N LEU A 75 -20.76 9.07 -7.38
CA LEU A 75 -20.36 8.23 -6.25
C LEU A 75 -21.59 7.75 -5.46
N GLN A 76 -22.55 8.64 -5.19
CA GLN A 76 -23.80 8.28 -4.51
C GLN A 76 -24.58 7.21 -5.27
N ASN A 77 -24.70 7.37 -6.59
CA ASN A 77 -25.37 6.41 -7.45
C ASN A 77 -24.64 5.07 -7.51
N LEU A 78 -23.31 5.06 -7.59
CA LEU A 78 -22.50 3.83 -7.57
C LEU A 78 -22.68 3.05 -6.27
N LEU A 79 -22.64 3.74 -5.12
CA LEU A 79 -22.83 3.11 -3.81
C LEU A 79 -24.25 2.55 -3.63
N LYS A 80 -25.26 3.28 -4.11
CA LYS A 80 -26.65 2.82 -4.12
C LYS A 80 -26.83 1.57 -4.99
N ASN A 81 -26.29 1.58 -6.22
CA ASN A 81 -26.37 0.45 -7.13
C ASN A 81 -25.67 -0.79 -6.56
N PHE A 82 -24.48 -0.61 -5.98
CA PHE A 82 -23.77 -1.68 -5.28
C PHE A 82 -24.62 -2.28 -4.16
N TYR A 83 -25.21 -1.45 -3.30
CA TYR A 83 -26.00 -1.93 -2.17
C TYR A 83 -27.26 -2.67 -2.63
N GLN A 84 -27.98 -2.16 -3.63
CA GLN A 84 -29.15 -2.85 -4.19
C GLN A 84 -28.80 -4.21 -4.78
N ASP A 85 -27.66 -4.30 -5.48
CA ASP A 85 -27.13 -5.58 -5.97
C ASP A 85 -26.76 -6.51 -4.81
N TYR A 86 -26.17 -5.96 -3.75
CA TYR A 86 -25.81 -6.72 -2.56
C TYR A 86 -27.03 -7.29 -1.84
N GLU A 87 -28.07 -6.47 -1.64
CA GLU A 87 -29.32 -6.90 -1.01
C GLU A 87 -29.99 -8.00 -1.81
N ARG A 88 -30.08 -7.84 -3.13
CA ARG A 88 -30.71 -8.84 -4.01
C ARG A 88 -29.94 -10.16 -4.04
N LYS A 89 -28.61 -10.14 -4.11
CA LYS A 89 -27.79 -11.34 -4.36
C LYS A 89 -27.37 -12.05 -3.06
N TYR A 90 -26.95 -11.31 -2.04
CA TYR A 90 -26.39 -11.87 -0.81
C TYR A 90 -27.43 -11.95 0.32
N TYR A 91 -28.07 -10.82 0.66
CA TYR A 91 -29.09 -10.78 1.71
C TYR A 91 -30.37 -11.52 1.29
N LYS A 92 -30.75 -11.44 0.01
CA LYS A 92 -31.94 -12.09 -0.60
C LYS A 92 -33.25 -11.78 0.12
N TYR A 93 -33.31 -10.65 0.83
CA TYR A 93 -34.47 -10.23 1.63
C TYR A 93 -34.93 -11.27 2.66
N ASP A 94 -34.01 -12.10 3.15
CA ASP A 94 -34.28 -13.15 4.12
C ASP A 94 -33.80 -12.71 5.51
N ALA A 95 -34.73 -12.61 6.46
CA ALA A 95 -34.44 -12.24 7.84
C ALA A 95 -33.42 -13.17 8.52
N LYS A 96 -33.31 -14.44 8.10
CA LYS A 96 -32.28 -15.36 8.61
C LYS A 96 -30.86 -14.93 8.24
N ARG A 97 -30.71 -14.08 7.23
CA ARG A 97 -29.43 -13.55 6.72
C ARG A 97 -29.15 -12.13 7.21
N LEU A 98 -29.83 -11.66 8.25
CA LEU A 98 -29.64 -10.31 8.80
C LEU A 98 -28.19 -10.01 9.20
N SER A 99 -27.41 -11.04 9.54
CA SER A 99 -25.97 -10.92 9.82
C SER A 99 -25.13 -10.40 8.63
N ALA A 100 -25.66 -10.47 7.40
CA ALA A 100 -25.07 -9.89 6.21
C ALA A 100 -25.25 -8.35 6.16
N CYS A 101 -26.30 -7.81 6.77
CA CYS A 101 -26.60 -6.38 6.81
C CYS A 101 -25.78 -5.66 7.88
N ARG A 102 -24.46 -5.59 7.67
CA ARG A 102 -23.53 -4.91 8.59
C ARG A 102 -23.73 -3.40 8.57
N ILE A 103 -23.54 -2.77 9.74
CA ILE A 103 -23.56 -1.30 9.87
C ILE A 103 -22.55 -0.60 8.95
N SER A 104 -21.44 -1.25 8.60
CA SER A 104 -20.47 -0.74 7.64
C SER A 104 -21.08 -0.42 6.29
N PHE A 105 -22.09 -1.19 5.83
CA PHE A 105 -22.80 -0.88 4.59
C PHE A 105 -23.69 0.35 4.72
N HIS A 106 -24.29 0.58 5.89
CA HIS A 106 -25.03 1.80 6.15
C HIS A 106 -24.11 3.03 6.10
N TYR A 107 -22.92 2.94 6.68
CA TYR A 107 -21.94 4.03 6.63
C TYR A 107 -21.47 4.37 5.21
N LEU A 108 -21.54 3.45 4.25
CA LEU A 108 -21.22 3.75 2.86
C LEU A 108 -22.10 4.88 2.30
N PHE A 109 -23.39 4.91 2.66
CA PHE A 109 -24.31 5.94 2.18
C PHE A 109 -23.96 7.35 2.66
N HIS A 110 -23.29 7.45 3.82
CA HIS A 110 -22.89 8.73 4.38
C HIS A 110 -21.55 9.22 3.83
N ILE A 111 -20.83 8.44 3.01
CA ILE A 111 -19.55 8.87 2.44
C ILE A 111 -19.72 10.14 1.60
N THR A 112 -20.77 10.22 0.79
CA THR A 112 -21.01 11.39 -0.06
C THR A 112 -21.34 12.63 0.76
N ASP A 113 -22.09 12.47 1.84
CA ASP A 113 -22.41 13.54 2.76
C ASP A 113 -21.15 14.01 3.51
N CYS A 114 -20.35 13.08 4.02
CA CYS A 114 -19.05 13.39 4.63
C CYS A 114 -18.14 14.14 3.67
N ILE A 115 -18.09 13.77 2.39
CA ILE A 115 -17.29 14.50 1.39
C ILE A 115 -17.83 15.92 1.18
N LYS A 116 -19.16 16.09 1.12
CA LYS A 116 -19.79 17.41 0.96
C LYS A 116 -19.53 18.34 2.16
N TYR A 117 -19.57 17.80 3.37
CA TYR A 117 -19.43 18.60 4.61
C TYR A 117 -17.99 18.79 5.06
N CYS A 118 -17.13 17.76 4.92
CA CYS A 118 -15.78 17.74 5.46
C CYS A 118 -14.67 17.84 4.39
N GLY A 119 -15.04 17.84 3.10
CA GLY A 119 -14.12 17.77 1.98
C GLY A 119 -13.68 16.35 1.63
N PRO A 120 -12.73 16.15 0.70
CA PRO A 120 -12.24 14.83 0.28
C PRO A 120 -11.81 13.91 1.43
N CYS A 121 -11.98 12.58 1.25
CA CYS A 121 -11.75 11.59 2.32
C CYS A 121 -10.36 11.68 2.98
N TRP A 122 -9.33 12.09 2.23
CA TRP A 122 -7.97 12.18 2.75
C TRP A 122 -7.79 13.26 3.83
N ILE A 123 -8.73 14.20 3.96
CA ILE A 123 -8.69 15.24 5.00
C ILE A 123 -9.01 14.64 6.37
N TYR A 124 -9.96 13.71 6.44
CA TYR A 124 -10.50 13.20 7.70
C TYR A 124 -10.29 11.69 7.93
N TRP A 125 -9.64 10.97 7.00
CA TRP A 125 -9.30 9.58 7.23
C TRP A 125 -8.33 9.38 8.40
N GLN A 126 -8.39 8.21 9.05
CA GLN A 126 -7.62 7.96 10.28
C GLN A 126 -6.16 7.57 10.04
N PHE A 127 -5.73 7.33 8.79
CA PHE A 127 -4.37 6.85 8.51
C PHE A 127 -3.24 7.71 9.12
N PRO A 128 -3.28 9.06 9.06
CA PRO A 128 -2.24 9.87 9.69
C PRO A 128 -2.24 9.72 11.21
N MET A 129 -3.42 9.67 11.84
CA MET A 129 -3.56 9.52 13.28
C MET A 129 -3.09 8.14 13.75
N GLU A 130 -3.46 7.07 13.06
CA GLU A 130 -2.97 5.72 13.37
C GLU A 130 -1.46 5.61 13.22
N ARG A 131 -0.88 6.23 12.18
CA ARG A 131 0.57 6.28 12.00
C ARG A 131 1.25 7.01 13.15
N LEU A 132 0.72 8.17 13.54
CA LEU A 132 1.22 8.94 14.67
C LEU A 132 1.16 8.12 15.97
N CYS A 133 0.02 7.50 16.27
CA CYS A 133 -0.11 6.60 17.42
C CYS A 133 0.92 5.46 17.37
N GLY A 134 1.14 4.85 16.19
CA GLY A 134 2.14 3.81 15.99
C GLY A 134 3.58 4.29 16.23
N MET A 135 3.87 5.57 16.00
CA MET A 135 5.17 6.20 16.30
C MET A 135 5.32 6.54 17.79
N LEU A 136 4.23 6.98 18.44
CA LEU A 136 4.24 7.41 19.84
C LEU A 136 4.21 6.26 20.84
N LEU A 137 3.44 5.20 20.55
CA LEU A 137 3.29 4.06 21.47
C LEU A 137 4.63 3.42 21.90
N PRO A 138 5.62 3.18 21.01
CA PRO A 138 6.93 2.65 21.40
C PRO A 138 7.75 3.58 22.31
N LEU A 139 7.43 4.87 22.34
CA LEU A 139 8.12 5.84 23.21
C LEU A 139 7.66 5.73 24.66
N ILE A 140 6.50 5.12 24.92
CA ILE A 140 5.99 4.91 26.28
C ILE A 140 6.69 3.68 26.85
N LYS A 141 7.81 3.90 27.54
CA LYS A 141 8.59 2.83 28.20
C LYS A 141 8.23 2.68 29.67
N ASN A 142 7.65 3.72 30.28
CA ASN A 142 7.26 3.73 31.68
C ASN A 142 5.74 3.68 31.84
N ASN A 143 5.24 2.62 32.47
CA ASN A 143 3.81 2.40 32.69
C ASN A 143 3.25 3.14 33.92
N ILE A 144 4.10 3.68 34.80
CA ILE A 144 3.66 4.39 36.03
C ILE A 144 3.33 5.85 35.72
N LYS A 145 4.15 6.51 34.91
CA LYS A 145 3.95 7.90 34.45
C LYS A 145 4.07 7.99 32.92
N PRO A 146 3.10 7.43 32.18
CA PRO A 146 3.21 7.28 30.74
C PRO A 146 3.23 8.62 30.00
N TYR A 147 2.44 9.60 30.45
CA TYR A 147 2.34 10.91 29.82
C TYR A 147 3.64 11.73 29.98
N ASP A 148 4.18 11.80 31.20
CA ASP A 148 5.46 12.48 31.46
C ASP A 148 6.60 11.82 30.68
N ASN A 149 6.62 10.48 30.62
CA ASN A 149 7.63 9.74 29.87
C ASN A 149 7.53 10.01 28.37
N LEU A 150 6.32 9.98 27.81
CA LEU A 150 6.06 10.29 26.41
C LEU A 150 6.52 11.71 26.08
N ALA A 151 6.11 12.71 26.88
CA ALA A 151 6.48 14.11 26.67
C ALA A 151 7.99 14.31 26.66
N ASN A 152 8.71 13.70 27.61
CA ASN A 152 10.17 13.77 27.67
C ASN A 152 10.85 13.09 26.46
N ASN A 153 10.33 11.93 26.03
CA ASN A 153 10.88 11.22 24.87
C ASN A 153 10.62 11.97 23.56
N VAL A 154 9.44 12.55 23.39
CA VAL A 154 9.14 13.43 22.24
C VAL A 154 10.07 14.64 22.25
N LEU A 155 10.23 15.31 23.40
CA LEU A 155 11.15 16.45 23.52
C LEU A 155 12.60 16.08 23.18
N LEU A 156 13.06 14.90 23.62
CA LEU A 156 14.40 14.40 23.30
C LEU A 156 14.56 14.13 21.79
N LEU A 157 13.55 13.53 21.15
CA LEU A 157 13.55 13.28 19.71
C LEU A 157 13.59 14.60 18.92
N GLU A 158 12.76 15.58 19.28
CA GLU A 158 12.78 16.90 18.62
C GLU A 158 14.15 17.57 18.77
N LYS A 159 14.73 17.54 19.97
CA LYS A 159 16.10 18.05 20.19
C LYS A 159 17.11 17.34 19.29
N PHE A 160 17.01 16.02 19.16
CA PHE A 160 17.88 15.23 18.28
C PHE A 160 17.71 15.61 16.80
N PHE A 161 16.47 15.77 16.33
CA PHE A 161 16.18 16.22 14.96
C PHE A 161 16.66 17.63 14.66
N HIS A 162 16.76 18.49 15.66
CA HIS A 162 17.33 19.82 15.52
C HIS A 162 18.87 19.86 15.57
N LEU A 163 19.54 18.81 16.05
CA LEU A 163 21.00 18.77 16.15
C LEU A 163 21.72 19.12 14.83
N PRO A 164 21.33 18.60 13.65
CA PRO A 164 21.96 18.92 12.37
C PRO A 164 22.12 20.42 12.07
N TYR A 165 21.23 21.26 12.60
CA TYR A 165 21.22 22.70 12.35
C TYR A 165 22.17 23.50 13.27
N PHE A 166 22.84 22.85 14.22
CA PHE A 166 23.85 23.49 15.07
C PHE A 166 25.25 23.21 14.53
N ASN A 167 26.19 24.16 14.70
CA ASN A 167 27.59 24.00 14.25
C ASN A 167 28.31 22.78 14.84
N ILE A 168 27.86 22.26 15.98
CA ILE A 168 28.42 21.06 16.64
C ILE A 168 28.02 19.77 15.89
N SER A 169 27.00 19.82 15.03
CA SER A 169 26.49 18.66 14.32
C SER A 169 27.52 18.03 13.38
N GLU A 170 28.41 18.84 12.80
CA GLU A 170 29.46 18.38 11.89
C GLU A 170 30.50 17.48 12.58
N THR A 171 30.63 17.56 13.91
CA THR A 171 31.53 16.71 14.69
C THR A 171 30.86 15.44 15.21
N ILE A 172 29.54 15.45 15.38
CA ILE A 172 28.74 14.34 15.91
C ILE A 172 28.26 13.42 14.79
N PHE A 173 27.73 13.99 13.71
CA PHE A 173 27.32 13.26 12.53
C PHE A 173 28.49 13.26 11.53
N ARG A 174 28.99 12.08 11.17
CA ARG A 174 29.92 11.98 10.04
C ARG A 174 29.21 12.61 8.83
N LYS A 175 29.84 13.62 8.21
CA LYS A 175 29.45 14.04 6.86
C LYS A 175 29.46 12.77 6.01
N ASN A 176 28.28 12.35 5.54
CA ASN A 176 28.22 11.37 4.46
C ASN A 176 29.03 12.01 3.33
N ILE A 177 30.15 11.39 2.98
CA ILE A 177 30.94 11.79 1.82
C ILE A 177 29.94 11.78 0.67
N GLU A 178 29.74 12.92 0.01
CA GLU A 178 28.94 12.95 -1.21
C GLU A 178 29.53 11.89 -2.14
N LYS A 179 28.77 10.82 -2.39
CA LYS A 179 29.16 9.81 -3.38
C LYS A 179 29.33 10.57 -4.69
N VAL A 180 30.56 10.66 -5.17
CA VAL A 180 30.86 11.16 -6.52
C VAL A 180 30.36 10.09 -7.47
N TRP A 181 29.13 10.27 -7.94
CA TRP A 181 28.57 9.41 -8.97
C TRP A 181 29.39 9.60 -10.23
N ASN A 182 30.01 8.54 -10.73
CA ASN A 182 30.54 8.56 -12.08
C ASN A 182 29.35 8.83 -13.02
N SER A 183 29.49 9.71 -14.01
CA SER A 183 28.40 10.21 -14.89
C SER A 183 27.50 9.14 -15.54
N ASN A 184 27.93 7.88 -15.46
CA ASN A 184 27.40 6.69 -16.09
C ASN A 184 26.66 5.73 -15.14
N LEU A 185 26.65 6.01 -13.82
CA LEU A 185 26.08 5.15 -12.78
C LEU A 185 24.65 5.61 -12.46
N VAL A 186 23.67 4.73 -12.66
CA VAL A 186 22.23 5.05 -12.52
C VAL A 186 21.75 4.83 -11.09
N PHE A 187 22.25 3.81 -10.39
CA PHE A 187 21.80 3.49 -9.03
C PHE A 187 22.75 2.51 -8.30
N SER A 188 23.05 2.77 -7.02
CA SER A 188 23.60 1.77 -6.08
C SER A 188 23.05 1.99 -4.67
N ILE A 189 22.84 0.91 -3.92
CA ILE A 189 22.43 0.92 -2.50
C ILE A 189 23.59 0.40 -1.65
N ASP A 190 23.81 0.99 -0.48
CA ASP A 190 24.97 0.76 0.39
C ASP A 190 25.16 -0.70 0.86
N ASP A 191 24.13 -1.54 0.80
CA ASP A 191 24.14 -2.95 1.23
C ASP A 191 24.13 -3.97 0.06
N TYR A 192 24.28 -3.52 -1.19
CA TYR A 192 24.23 -4.38 -2.38
C TYR A 192 25.52 -4.27 -3.19
N GLU A 193 26.14 -5.39 -3.56
CA GLU A 193 27.36 -5.44 -4.39
C GLU A 193 27.11 -5.08 -5.87
N GLU A 194 25.84 -5.00 -6.31
CA GLU A 194 25.50 -4.76 -7.71
C GLU A 194 25.29 -3.27 -8.01
N GLU A 195 26.10 -2.73 -8.90
CA GLU A 195 26.00 -1.36 -9.42
C GLU A 195 25.28 -1.35 -10.78
N LEU A 196 24.27 -0.48 -10.93
CA LEU A 196 23.52 -0.36 -12.19
C LEU A 196 24.05 0.81 -13.02
N TYR A 197 24.36 0.52 -14.29
CA TYR A 197 24.88 1.46 -15.27
C TYR A 197 23.84 1.81 -16.34
N TRP A 198 24.00 2.95 -17.02
CA TRP A 198 23.11 3.36 -18.12
C TRP A 198 23.10 2.31 -19.25
N PRO A 199 21.92 1.91 -19.80
CA PRO A 199 21.81 0.86 -20.82
C PRO A 199 22.55 1.12 -22.13
N SER A 200 22.96 2.37 -22.38
CA SER A 200 23.67 2.80 -23.57
C SER A 200 25.19 2.58 -23.52
N ILE A 201 25.71 2.02 -22.42
CA ILE A 201 27.14 1.76 -22.24
C ILE A 201 27.50 0.38 -22.80
N GLN A 202 28.51 0.31 -23.66
CA GLN A 202 29.13 -0.96 -24.02
C GLN A 202 29.87 -1.52 -22.80
N TYR A 203 29.23 -2.48 -22.12
CA TYR A 203 29.82 -3.18 -20.99
C TYR A 203 30.37 -4.53 -21.44
N ASN A 204 31.66 -4.75 -21.21
CA ASN A 204 32.29 -6.05 -21.44
C ASN A 204 32.23 -6.86 -20.14
N LEU A 205 31.45 -7.94 -20.15
CA LEU A 205 31.31 -8.84 -19.02
C LEU A 205 32.66 -9.37 -18.54
N ILE A 206 32.89 -9.30 -17.23
CA ILE A 206 34.06 -9.90 -16.61
C ILE A 206 33.89 -11.42 -16.63
N ASN A 207 34.98 -12.19 -16.80
CA ASN A 207 34.92 -13.66 -16.83
C ASN A 207 34.21 -14.28 -15.62
N THR A 208 34.28 -13.64 -14.45
CA THR A 208 33.58 -14.05 -13.23
C THR A 208 32.07 -13.92 -13.36
N GLU A 209 31.57 -12.79 -13.86
CA GLU A 209 30.15 -12.53 -14.10
C GLU A 209 29.59 -13.41 -15.21
N SER A 210 30.35 -13.59 -16.30
CA SER A 210 30.02 -14.50 -17.38
C SER A 210 29.85 -15.93 -16.87
N ASN A 211 30.79 -16.41 -16.04
CA ASN A 211 30.68 -17.73 -15.38
C ASN A 211 29.48 -17.80 -14.43
N HIS A 212 29.15 -16.73 -13.72
CA HIS A 212 28.01 -16.67 -12.81
C HIS A 212 26.67 -16.77 -13.57
N LEU A 213 26.55 -16.03 -14.69
CA LEU A 213 25.41 -16.11 -15.61
C LEU A 213 25.30 -17.51 -16.22
N PHE A 214 26.41 -18.07 -16.70
CA PHE A 214 26.44 -19.41 -17.28
C PHE A 214 25.94 -20.47 -16.28
N LYS A 215 26.34 -20.35 -15.00
CA LYS A 215 25.91 -21.22 -13.92
C LYS A 215 24.43 -21.03 -13.57
N TYR A 216 23.94 -19.79 -13.59
CA TYR A 216 22.54 -19.46 -13.30
C TYR A 216 21.56 -19.99 -14.36
N TYR A 217 21.92 -19.88 -15.65
CA TYR A 217 21.05 -20.34 -16.74
C TYR A 217 21.16 -21.85 -17.01
N ASN A 218 22.32 -22.46 -16.84
CA ASN A 218 22.46 -23.91 -16.99
C ASN A 218 21.92 -24.71 -15.79
N GLY A 219 21.87 -24.11 -14.59
CA GLY A 219 21.27 -24.74 -13.40
C GLY A 219 19.74 -24.88 -13.46
N LYS A 220 19.05 -24.25 -14.43
CA LYS A 220 17.58 -24.30 -14.58
C LYS A 220 17.08 -25.31 -15.62
N ASN A 221 17.94 -25.97 -16.39
CA ASN A 221 17.56 -26.89 -17.47
C ASN A 221 17.60 -28.38 -17.06
N ILE A 222 17.10 -28.73 -15.87
CA ILE A 222 16.75 -30.12 -15.54
C ILE A 222 15.34 -30.12 -14.94
N GLY A 223 14.36 -30.46 -15.77
CA GLY A 223 12.98 -30.70 -15.35
C GLY A 223 11.96 -29.95 -16.16
N HIS A 224 11.77 -30.35 -17.42
CA HIS A 224 10.45 -30.59 -18.03
C HIS A 224 10.66 -31.01 -19.50
N THR A 225 10.92 -32.30 -19.70
CA THR A 225 10.55 -32.97 -20.95
C THR A 225 9.03 -33.13 -20.93
N SER A 226 8.32 -32.27 -21.64
CA SER A 226 6.90 -32.45 -21.97
C SER A 226 6.82 -32.96 -23.40
N THR A 227 6.52 -34.25 -23.53
CA THR A 227 5.87 -34.82 -24.70
C THR A 227 4.48 -34.19 -24.87
N PHE A 228 4.23 -33.68 -26.09
CA PHE A 228 2.97 -33.20 -26.69
C PHE A 228 2.27 -31.98 -26.07
#